data_AF-A0A2S8WQJ7-F1
#
_entry.id   AF-A0A2S8WQJ7-F1
#
_cell.length_a   1.000
_cell.length_b   1.000
_cell.length_c   1.000
_cell.angle_alpha   90.00
_cell.angle_beta   90.00
_cell.angle_gamma   90.00
#
_symmetry.space_group_name_H-M   'P 1'
#
loop_
_entity.id
_entity.type
_entity.pdbx_description
1 polymer ?
#
loop_
_entity_poly.entity_id
_entity_poly.type
_entity_poly.pdbx_seq_one_letter_code
_entity_poly.pdbx_strand_id
1 'polypeptide(L)'
;MIDDTTLESGVYSISTSEEAATSTRPALMVTWAIKQPFGGMTTMCLKRASMFHERGIPSAVVTFDPEPDYHSIRQSLVTSGQLHASVPIVNLHDYYSQILPEHPASAIEPTDTRTHNWIPTGEVRRPNDKSLFYKDYSVSENKELKRREYFRADGTLYLVDCTLPATADSSKLRRVLQLFRRGRTPVAEFSSAAKLYRHWLSVIVGSSDTDVIVDSKYSAAFLGSWNHPGATKVFNFHSTHVRAGQDSHTGTLSRAHKEIIDQRTSWDALVFLTESQRSAFVRRFGDQGNTFVIGNPAEGPPELPNRNKRDLTKVVFVGRLTLGKNVDQVIEIMDIVSRTGQPITLDIIGDGEQRGALEQQVKDLGLENEVNFLGHVASVDQHLLAANILLLCSSFEGQSLAILEAQAHGCVPVAYDVDFGPRDVIEHGVTGYLVPYKDMSAAAGIVIRLLGDDNLSSAISSKAFERAEIFNEDSTFVRWQQSLTTVRENRLTLAVLSSIKPVLKSLHFLPENELSIEVHWPSDDLEFDGMELMVVPRGITAPGKVATIPPSELGKDRATFIIPDSIRRATDEDAPLDLNIRLISGVSTVSVRLGAPNRQSMTPYLTVYGNLSIK
;
A
#
# COMPACT_ATOMS: atom_id res chain seq x y z
N MET A 1 -23.09 24.02 -14.03
CA MET A 1 -22.91 25.49 -14.02
C MET A 1 -22.64 25.86 -12.58
N ILE A 2 -21.38 26.11 -12.23
CA ILE A 2 -20.95 26.37 -10.85
C ILE A 2 -20.81 27.88 -10.70
N ASP A 3 -21.42 28.43 -9.65
CA ASP A 3 -21.34 29.84 -9.23
C ASP A 3 -20.00 30.10 -8.54
N ASP A 4 -19.32 31.17 -8.94
CA ASP A 4 -17.92 31.50 -8.70
C ASP A 4 -17.67 32.14 -7.32
N THR A 5 -18.52 31.88 -6.34
CA THR A 5 -18.55 32.63 -5.06
C THR A 5 -18.19 31.84 -3.80
N THR A 6 -17.79 30.57 -3.89
CA THR A 6 -17.37 29.75 -2.73
C THR A 6 -15.85 29.58 -2.55
N LEU A 7 -15.04 30.47 -3.12
CA LEU A 7 -13.56 30.40 -3.04
C LEU A 7 -12.95 30.90 -1.71
N GLU A 8 -13.74 31.33 -0.71
CA GLU A 8 -13.20 31.96 0.51
C GLU A 8 -13.29 31.14 1.82
N SER A 9 -13.77 29.89 1.79
CA SER A 9 -13.70 29.03 2.98
C SER A 9 -13.22 27.63 2.60
N GLY A 10 -11.95 27.33 2.87
CA GLY A 10 -11.27 26.04 2.63
C GLY A 10 -11.82 24.83 3.40
N VAL A 11 -13.13 24.79 3.67
CA VAL A 11 -13.84 23.66 4.26
C VAL A 11 -14.26 22.73 3.12
N TYR A 12 -13.38 21.79 2.77
CA TYR A 12 -13.73 20.72 1.84
C TYR A 12 -14.67 19.73 2.53
N SER A 13 -15.98 19.88 2.28
CA SER A 13 -16.95 18.81 2.52
C SER A 13 -17.18 18.06 1.22
N ILE A 14 -17.10 16.73 1.26
CA ILE A 14 -17.57 15.89 0.14
C ILE A 14 -19.10 15.95 0.23
N SER A 15 -19.73 16.81 -0.57
CA SER A 15 -21.19 16.99 -0.51
C SER A 15 -21.92 15.76 -1.01
N THR A 16 -22.78 15.20 -0.16
CA THR A 16 -23.83 14.25 -0.53
C THR A 16 -25.04 15.02 -1.04
N SER A 17 -25.18 15.24 -2.35
CA SER A 17 -26.45 15.69 -2.93
C SER A 17 -27.28 14.48 -3.36
N GLU A 18 -28.53 14.43 -2.89
CA GLU A 18 -29.53 13.36 -3.04
C GLU A 18 -30.07 13.12 -4.46
N GLU A 19 -29.36 13.54 -5.51
CA GLU A 19 -29.77 13.33 -6.91
C GLU A 19 -28.63 12.73 -7.74
N ALA A 20 -28.32 11.46 -7.47
CA ALA A 20 -27.86 10.53 -8.51
C ALA A 20 -28.06 9.10 -8.03
N ALA A 21 -29.08 8.42 -8.54
CA ALA A 21 -29.20 6.96 -8.54
C ALA A 21 -28.17 6.30 -9.49
N THR A 22 -26.95 6.85 -9.51
CA THR A 22 -25.70 6.35 -10.09
C THR A 22 -24.54 7.00 -9.30
N SER A 23 -24.44 6.74 -7.99
CA SER A 23 -23.49 7.46 -7.12
C SER A 23 -22.05 7.03 -7.39
N THR A 24 -21.22 7.91 -7.93
CA THR A 24 -19.77 7.68 -8.06
C THR A 24 -19.15 7.66 -6.66
N ARG A 25 -18.61 6.51 -6.25
CA ARG A 25 -17.93 6.36 -4.96
C ARG A 25 -16.60 7.12 -4.96
N PRO A 26 -16.32 8.02 -4.01
CA PRO A 26 -15.06 8.73 -3.95
C PRO A 26 -13.88 7.82 -3.64
N ALA A 27 -12.68 8.23 -4.05
CA ALA A 27 -11.43 7.52 -3.80
C ALA A 27 -10.41 8.39 -3.04
N LEU A 28 -9.89 7.88 -1.94
CA LEU A 28 -8.86 8.52 -1.12
C LEU A 28 -7.51 7.82 -1.35
N MET A 29 -6.56 8.57 -1.91
CA MET A 29 -5.18 8.11 -2.09
C MET A 29 -4.36 8.47 -0.86
N VAL A 30 -4.11 7.48 -0.01
CA VAL A 30 -3.55 7.66 1.33
C VAL A 30 -2.04 7.46 1.31
N THR A 31 -1.31 8.53 1.65
CA THR A 31 0.14 8.49 1.89
C THR A 31 0.46 9.09 3.26
N TRP A 32 1.71 8.98 3.71
CA TRP A 32 2.12 9.57 4.99
C TRP A 32 2.28 11.08 4.87
N ALA A 33 3.04 11.50 3.86
CA ALA A 33 3.48 12.86 3.62
C ALA A 33 3.81 13.07 2.13
N ILE A 34 3.83 14.32 1.68
CA ILE A 34 4.40 14.73 0.39
C ILE A 34 5.59 15.64 0.67
N LYS A 35 6.80 15.09 0.63
CA LYS A 35 8.05 15.83 0.89
C LYS A 35 8.87 15.92 -0.39
N GLN A 36 9.14 17.13 -0.86
CA GLN A 36 9.98 17.34 -2.04
C GLN A 36 11.48 17.29 -1.68
N PRO A 37 12.35 16.70 -2.53
CA PRO A 37 11.98 15.83 -3.65
C PRO A 37 11.41 14.50 -3.16
N PHE A 38 10.39 13.98 -3.86
CA PHE A 38 9.79 12.66 -3.59
C PHE A 38 10.05 11.69 -4.75
N GLY A 39 9.94 10.40 -4.47
CA GLY A 39 10.16 9.33 -5.45
C GLY A 39 8.87 8.76 -6.05
N GLY A 40 9.02 7.69 -6.83
CA GLY A 40 7.97 7.10 -7.65
C GLY A 40 6.67 6.74 -6.93
N MET A 41 6.71 6.27 -5.66
CA MET A 41 5.49 5.97 -4.90
C MET A 41 4.57 7.20 -4.78
N THR A 42 5.13 8.35 -4.39
CA THR A 42 4.35 9.59 -4.25
C THR A 42 3.89 10.06 -5.62
N THR A 43 4.74 10.00 -6.64
CA THR A 43 4.35 10.32 -8.03
C THR A 43 3.14 9.49 -8.48
N MET A 44 3.14 8.18 -8.25
CA MET A 44 2.04 7.28 -8.65
C MET A 44 0.79 7.43 -7.78
N CYS A 45 0.93 7.82 -6.52
CA CYS A 45 -0.21 8.22 -5.67
C CYS A 45 -0.91 9.47 -6.24
N LEU A 46 -0.16 10.52 -6.55
CA LEU A 46 -0.68 11.76 -7.13
C LEU A 46 -1.29 11.52 -8.51
N LYS A 47 -0.57 10.83 -9.40
CA LYS A 47 -1.01 10.51 -10.76
C LYS A 47 -2.32 9.71 -10.75
N ARG A 48 -2.46 8.74 -9.85
CA ARG A 48 -3.72 7.97 -9.71
C ARG A 48 -4.88 8.83 -9.24
N ALA A 49 -4.65 9.74 -8.29
CA ALA A 49 -5.68 10.67 -7.85
C ALA A 49 -6.17 11.56 -9.01
N SER A 50 -5.26 12.08 -9.83
CA SER A 50 -5.58 12.82 -11.06
C SER A 50 -6.35 11.96 -12.06
N MET A 51 -5.81 10.79 -12.40
CA MET A 51 -6.37 9.84 -13.36
C MET A 51 -7.81 9.42 -13.01
N PHE A 52 -8.10 9.18 -11.73
CA PHE A 52 -9.44 8.87 -11.25
C PHE A 52 -10.37 10.07 -11.38
N HIS A 53 -9.91 11.26 -10.98
CA HIS A 53 -10.70 12.49 -11.05
C HIS A 53 -11.09 12.86 -12.49
N GLU A 54 -10.13 12.78 -13.42
CA GLU A 54 -10.34 13.05 -14.85
C GLU A 54 -11.39 12.11 -15.48
N ARG A 55 -11.54 10.91 -14.91
CA ARG A 55 -12.51 9.89 -15.34
C ARG A 55 -13.78 9.89 -14.49
N GLY A 56 -14.06 10.99 -13.80
CA GLY A 56 -15.33 11.23 -13.10
C GLY A 56 -15.44 10.60 -11.72
N ILE A 57 -14.34 10.08 -11.14
CA ILE A 57 -14.32 9.57 -9.75
C ILE A 57 -13.79 10.67 -8.82
N PRO A 58 -14.63 11.26 -7.94
CA PRO A 58 -14.15 12.25 -6.97
C PRO A 58 -12.99 11.68 -6.16
N SER A 59 -11.84 12.35 -6.20
CA SER A 59 -10.59 11.82 -5.65
C SER A 59 -9.85 12.85 -4.83
N ALA A 60 -9.17 12.41 -3.77
CA ALA A 60 -8.36 13.26 -2.90
C ALA A 60 -7.08 12.54 -2.47
N VAL A 61 -6.03 13.30 -2.18
CA VAL A 61 -4.79 12.78 -1.59
C VAL A 61 -4.83 13.04 -0.08
N VAL A 62 -4.67 12.01 0.75
CA VAL A 62 -4.77 12.12 2.21
C VAL A 62 -3.38 11.96 2.85
N THR A 63 -3.03 12.88 3.75
CA THR A 63 -1.74 12.89 4.48
C THR A 63 -1.94 13.12 5.99
N PHE A 64 -0.95 12.72 6.80
CA PHE A 64 -1.05 12.75 8.27
C PHE A 64 0.06 13.54 8.95
N ASP A 65 1.11 13.91 8.23
CA ASP A 65 2.26 14.58 8.80
C ASP A 65 1.98 16.06 9.14
N PRO A 66 2.67 16.62 10.14
CA PRO A 66 2.52 18.02 10.54
C PRO A 66 3.32 18.94 9.61
N GLU A 67 2.91 19.04 8.36
CA GLU A 67 3.46 19.98 7.38
C GLU A 67 2.71 21.32 7.49
N PRO A 68 3.39 22.45 7.79
CA PRO A 68 2.74 23.75 7.96
C PRO A 68 2.18 24.40 6.68
N ASP A 69 2.51 23.91 5.48
CA ASP A 69 2.14 24.59 4.22
C ASP A 69 1.79 23.65 3.07
N TYR A 70 0.80 22.78 3.27
CA TYR A 70 0.26 21.95 2.19
C TYR A 70 -0.38 22.76 1.05
N HIS A 71 -0.79 24.01 1.31
CA HIS A 71 -1.31 24.91 0.28
C HIS A 71 -0.26 25.19 -0.81
N SER A 72 0.94 25.64 -0.41
CA SER A 72 2.02 25.92 -1.36
C SER A 72 2.53 24.64 -2.04
N ILE A 73 2.61 23.52 -1.31
CA ILE A 73 2.97 22.21 -1.91
C ILE A 73 1.98 21.84 -3.00
N ARG A 74 0.66 21.93 -2.73
CA ARG A 74 -0.38 21.64 -3.71
C ARG A 74 -0.28 22.56 -4.92
N GLN A 75 -0.11 23.87 -4.71
CA GLN A 75 0.00 24.83 -5.79
C GLN A 75 1.22 24.52 -6.69
N SER A 76 2.36 24.16 -6.09
CA SER A 76 3.55 23.71 -6.82
C SER A 76 3.26 22.48 -7.68
N LEU A 77 2.61 21.45 -7.11
CA LEU A 77 2.26 20.22 -7.83
C LEU A 77 1.29 20.45 -8.98
N VAL A 78 0.29 21.32 -8.81
CA VAL A 78 -0.65 21.67 -9.87
C VAL A 78 0.06 22.44 -10.98
N THR A 79 0.90 23.41 -10.61
CA THR A 79 1.66 24.23 -11.58
C THR A 79 2.65 23.38 -12.39
N SER A 80 3.25 22.36 -11.78
CA SER A 80 4.15 21.43 -12.46
C SER A 80 3.44 20.29 -13.20
N GLY A 81 2.10 20.24 -13.20
CA GLY A 81 1.32 19.18 -13.83
C GLY A 81 1.38 17.82 -13.11
N GLN A 82 1.93 17.76 -11.89
CA GLN A 82 2.04 16.53 -11.10
C GLN A 82 0.76 16.16 -10.35
N LEU A 83 -0.21 17.09 -10.27
CA LEU A 83 -1.52 16.87 -9.65
C LEU A 83 -2.60 17.66 -10.40
N HIS A 84 -3.74 17.03 -10.68
CA HIS A 84 -4.86 17.69 -11.32
C HIS A 84 -5.42 18.83 -10.44
N ALA A 85 -5.77 19.97 -11.05
CA ALA A 85 -6.13 21.20 -10.36
C ALA A 85 -7.36 21.09 -9.44
N SER A 86 -8.23 20.12 -9.68
CA SER A 86 -9.42 19.86 -8.87
C SER A 86 -9.23 18.79 -7.79
N VAL A 87 -8.07 18.12 -7.74
CA VAL A 87 -7.78 17.13 -6.70
C VAL A 87 -7.29 17.86 -5.45
N PRO A 88 -7.97 17.73 -4.30
CA PRO A 88 -7.51 18.32 -3.05
C PRO A 88 -6.45 17.45 -2.37
N ILE A 89 -5.59 18.10 -1.58
CA ILE A 89 -4.79 17.44 -0.56
C ILE A 89 -5.49 17.67 0.77
N VAL A 90 -5.86 16.58 1.45
CA VAL A 90 -6.55 16.59 2.73
C VAL A 90 -5.55 16.16 3.81
N ASN A 91 -5.20 17.07 4.69
CA ASN A 91 -4.24 16.82 5.77
C ASN A 91 -4.90 16.92 7.16
N LEU A 92 -4.49 16.06 8.08
CA LEU A 92 -5.01 16.00 9.45
C LEU A 92 -4.88 17.32 10.20
N HIS A 93 -3.72 17.96 10.09
CA HIS A 93 -3.39 19.18 10.80
C HIS A 93 -4.11 20.37 10.19
N ASP A 94 -4.23 20.44 8.87
CA ASP A 94 -5.07 21.43 8.20
C ASP A 94 -6.53 21.30 8.63
N TYR A 95 -7.08 20.08 8.60
CA TYR A 95 -8.46 19.78 8.99
C TYR A 95 -8.76 20.27 10.41
N TYR A 96 -8.02 19.81 11.43
CA TYR A 96 -8.30 20.21 12.82
C TYR A 96 -7.91 21.65 13.16
N SER A 97 -7.05 22.28 12.35
CA SER A 97 -6.76 23.71 12.50
C SER A 97 -7.91 24.60 12.05
N GLN A 98 -8.77 24.11 11.15
CA GLN A 98 -9.89 24.87 10.58
C GLN A 98 -11.23 24.42 11.16
N ILE A 99 -11.47 23.11 11.18
CA ILE A 99 -12.73 22.48 11.58
C ILE A 99 -12.68 22.10 13.05
N LEU A 100 -13.75 22.44 13.77
CA LEU A 100 -13.92 22.13 15.18
C LEU A 100 -14.53 20.74 15.34
N PRO A 101 -14.04 19.88 16.25
CA PRO A 101 -14.69 18.61 16.52
C PRO A 101 -16.09 18.86 17.11
N GLU A 102 -17.14 18.45 16.40
CA GLU A 102 -18.54 18.70 16.77
C GLU A 102 -19.04 17.78 17.90
N HIS A 103 -18.43 16.60 18.06
CA HIS A 103 -18.82 15.62 19.08
C HIS A 103 -17.64 15.20 19.95
N PRO A 104 -17.80 15.13 21.29
CA PRO A 104 -16.80 14.51 22.13
C PRO A 104 -16.69 13.03 21.76
N ALA A 105 -15.47 12.54 21.53
CA ALA A 105 -15.24 11.13 21.18
C ALA A 105 -15.67 10.17 22.32
N SER A 106 -15.79 10.68 23.55
CA SER A 106 -16.48 10.09 24.70
C SER A 106 -16.48 11.10 25.86
N ALA A 107 -17.30 10.87 26.90
CA ALA A 107 -17.14 11.56 28.17
C ALA A 107 -15.83 11.07 28.82
N ILE A 108 -14.77 11.86 28.70
CA ILE A 108 -13.46 11.57 29.27
C ILE A 108 -13.18 12.64 30.32
N GLU A 109 -12.62 12.25 31.47
CA GLU A 109 -11.86 13.17 32.32
C GLU A 109 -10.46 13.31 31.69
N PRO A 110 -10.17 14.40 30.95
CA PRO A 110 -8.94 14.49 30.18
C PRO A 110 -7.71 14.52 31.10
N THR A 111 -6.66 13.81 30.71
CA THR A 111 -5.40 13.80 31.45
C THR A 111 -4.83 15.22 31.56
N ASP A 112 -4.45 15.67 32.77
CA ASP A 112 -3.78 16.96 32.89
C ASP A 112 -2.35 16.88 32.36
N THR A 113 -2.12 17.45 31.18
CA THR A 113 -0.83 17.45 30.49
C THR A 113 0.11 18.57 30.97
N ARG A 114 -0.30 19.38 31.96
CA ARG A 114 0.46 20.53 32.48
C ARG A 114 1.13 20.26 33.83
N THR A 115 1.13 19.01 34.28
CA THR A 115 1.65 18.55 35.58
C THR A 115 3.16 18.73 35.78
N HIS A 116 3.89 19.15 34.75
CA HIS A 116 5.35 19.28 34.76
C HIS A 116 5.78 20.70 34.38
N ASN A 117 6.98 21.10 34.82
CA ASN A 117 7.59 22.36 34.42
C ASN A 117 8.14 22.27 32.99
N TRP A 118 7.27 22.53 32.00
CA TRP A 118 7.58 22.45 30.58
C TRP A 118 8.43 23.64 30.11
N ILE A 119 9.62 23.34 29.61
CA ILE A 119 10.56 24.33 29.06
C ILE A 119 10.45 24.31 27.52
N PRO A 120 10.18 25.45 26.86
CA PRO A 120 10.18 25.54 25.40
C PRO A 120 11.53 25.14 24.78
N THR A 121 11.50 24.38 23.69
CA THR A 121 12.70 23.90 22.98
C THR A 121 12.74 24.28 21.50
N GLY A 122 11.59 24.62 20.91
CA GLY A 122 11.51 25.07 19.53
C GLY A 122 10.09 25.45 19.13
N GLU A 123 9.96 26.20 18.06
CA GLU A 123 8.68 26.51 17.43
C GLU A 123 8.79 26.50 15.91
N VAL A 124 7.68 26.17 15.26
CA VAL A 124 7.51 26.28 13.81
C VAL A 124 6.35 27.20 13.53
N ARG A 125 6.55 28.12 12.58
CA ARG A 125 5.55 29.07 12.11
C ARG A 125 5.15 28.75 10.68
N ARG A 126 3.90 29.04 10.34
CA ARG A 126 3.43 28.90 8.96
C ARG A 126 4.20 29.86 8.05
N PRO A 127 4.67 29.41 6.88
CA PRO A 127 5.37 30.26 5.92
C PRO A 127 4.55 31.49 5.49
N ASN A 128 3.25 31.32 5.27
CA ASN A 128 2.38 32.30 4.62
C ASN A 128 2.02 33.50 5.52
N ASP A 129 1.54 33.25 6.73
CA ASP A 129 1.02 34.30 7.64
C ASP A 129 1.88 34.50 8.91
N LYS A 130 2.96 33.73 9.06
CA LYS A 130 3.86 33.71 10.24
C LYS A 130 3.16 33.36 11.56
N SER A 131 1.91 32.88 11.52
CA SER A 131 1.21 32.36 12.68
C SER A 131 1.93 31.14 13.24
N LEU A 132 1.83 30.93 14.55
CA LEU A 132 2.43 29.77 15.21
C LEU A 132 1.72 28.48 14.73
N PHE A 133 2.47 27.50 14.24
CA PHE A 133 1.94 26.21 13.83
C PHE A 133 2.05 25.19 14.96
N TYR A 134 3.26 24.98 15.48
CA TYR A 134 3.46 24.21 16.70
C TYR A 134 4.61 24.73 17.56
N LYS A 135 4.59 24.36 18.83
CA LYS A 135 5.65 24.63 19.80
C LYS A 135 6.01 23.38 20.59
N ASP A 136 7.30 23.12 20.72
CA ASP A 136 7.88 21.97 21.40
C ASP A 136 8.36 22.34 22.80
N TYR A 137 8.17 21.41 23.73
CA TYR A 137 8.55 21.53 25.13
C TYR A 137 9.19 20.23 25.64
N SER A 138 10.12 20.36 26.58
CA SER A 138 10.73 19.26 27.33
C SER A 138 10.85 19.59 28.82
N VAL A 139 11.21 18.60 29.63
CA VAL A 139 11.56 18.82 31.05
C VAL A 139 13.08 18.71 31.21
N SER A 140 13.69 19.58 32.03
CA SER A 140 15.15 19.58 32.27
C SER A 140 15.64 18.28 32.88
N GLU A 141 14.87 17.71 33.80
CA GLU A 141 15.20 16.51 34.58
C GLU A 141 14.99 15.21 33.80
N ASN A 142 14.11 15.21 32.80
CA ASN A 142 13.84 14.03 31.96
C ASN A 142 13.51 14.42 30.52
N LYS A 143 14.48 14.22 29.61
CA LYS A 143 14.35 14.52 28.17
C LYS A 143 13.43 13.57 27.40
N GLU A 144 13.00 12.46 28.00
CA GLU A 144 12.02 11.56 27.42
C GLU A 144 10.59 12.11 27.55
N LEU A 145 10.35 12.99 28.53
CA LEU A 145 9.11 13.75 28.63
C LEU A 145 9.10 14.86 27.59
N LYS A 146 8.14 14.78 26.68
CA LYS A 146 8.00 15.68 25.54
C LYS A 146 6.56 16.14 25.44
N ARG A 147 6.38 17.40 25.07
CA ARG A 147 5.07 17.97 24.82
C ARG A 147 5.15 18.86 23.60
N ARG A 148 4.22 18.66 22.67
CA ARG A 148 4.03 19.51 21.50
C ARG A 148 2.62 20.07 21.52
N GLU A 149 2.53 21.38 21.34
CA GLU A 149 1.27 22.10 21.18
C GLU A 149 1.12 22.53 19.73
N TYR A 150 -0.04 22.26 19.13
CA TYR A 150 -0.39 22.71 17.79
C TYR A 150 -1.49 23.78 17.84
N PHE A 151 -1.34 24.81 17.00
CA PHE A 151 -2.12 26.03 17.06
C PHE A 151 -2.83 26.31 15.73
N ARG A 152 -4.01 26.92 15.81
CA ARG A 152 -4.71 27.53 14.68
C ARG A 152 -4.06 28.87 14.34
N ALA A 153 -4.41 29.44 13.18
CA ALA A 153 -3.91 30.75 12.77
C ALA A 153 -4.27 31.87 13.78
N ASP A 154 -5.42 31.75 14.46
CA ASP A 154 -5.85 32.67 15.53
C ASP A 154 -5.12 32.47 16.88
N GLY A 155 -4.15 31.55 16.96
CA GLY A 155 -3.37 31.26 18.16
C GLY A 155 -4.06 30.33 19.17
N THR A 156 -5.27 29.84 18.89
CA THR A 156 -5.93 28.85 19.75
C THR A 156 -5.37 27.44 19.54
N LEU A 157 -5.34 26.61 20.59
CA LEU A 157 -4.87 25.22 20.50
C LEU A 157 -5.90 24.33 19.80
N TYR A 158 -5.44 23.44 18.91
CA TYR A 158 -6.29 22.38 18.36
C TYR A 158 -5.81 20.97 18.71
N LEU A 159 -4.52 20.76 18.97
CA LEU A 159 -3.95 19.46 19.33
C LEU A 159 -2.81 19.63 20.33
N VAL A 160 -2.76 18.78 21.34
CA VAL A 160 -1.58 18.58 22.20
C VAL A 160 -1.14 17.13 22.04
N ASP A 161 0.16 16.91 21.87
CA ASP A 161 0.79 15.59 21.82
C ASP A 161 1.86 15.51 22.92
N CYS A 162 1.64 14.64 23.91
CA CYS A 162 2.40 14.65 25.14
C CYS A 162 2.84 13.23 25.54
N THR A 163 4.09 13.08 25.96
CA THR A 163 4.62 11.86 26.57
C THR A 163 4.80 12.12 28.06
N LEU A 164 4.13 11.31 28.88
CA LEU A 164 4.05 11.43 30.33
C LEU A 164 4.36 10.09 31.01
N PRO A 165 4.70 10.06 32.31
CA PRO A 165 4.68 8.83 33.10
C PRO A 165 3.30 8.16 33.06
N ALA A 166 3.27 6.81 33.08
CA ALA A 166 2.01 6.05 33.09
C ALA A 166 1.21 6.28 34.39
N THR A 167 1.93 6.44 35.50
CA THR A 167 1.47 6.87 36.83
C THR A 167 2.55 7.79 37.42
N ALA A 168 2.24 8.52 38.50
CA ALA A 168 3.16 9.49 39.12
C ALA A 168 4.56 8.91 39.40
N ASP A 169 4.64 7.65 39.82
CA ASP A 169 5.88 6.98 40.22
C ASP A 169 6.43 5.97 39.18
N SER A 170 5.85 5.93 37.97
CA SER A 170 6.20 4.92 36.97
C SER A 170 7.32 5.39 36.05
N SER A 171 8.36 4.56 35.89
CA SER A 171 9.37 4.73 34.82
C SER A 171 8.83 4.43 33.42
N LYS A 172 7.71 3.71 33.31
CA LYS A 172 7.03 3.49 32.02
C LYS A 172 6.35 4.77 31.57
N LEU A 173 6.59 5.15 30.33
CA LEU A 173 5.98 6.30 29.67
C LEU A 173 4.71 5.90 28.90
N ARG A 174 3.76 6.81 28.83
CA ARG A 174 2.58 6.75 27.96
C ARG A 174 2.48 8.01 27.12
N ARG A 175 1.89 7.88 25.93
CA ARG A 175 1.59 9.00 25.06
C ARG A 175 0.12 9.37 25.16
N VAL A 176 -0.16 10.66 25.16
CA VAL A 176 -1.50 11.25 25.27
C VAL A 176 -1.62 12.32 24.19
N LEU A 177 -2.61 12.19 23.31
CA LEU A 177 -2.94 13.20 22.30
C LEU A 177 -4.33 13.75 22.56
N GLN A 178 -4.48 15.06 22.70
CA GLN A 178 -5.73 15.72 23.05
C GLN A 178 -6.15 16.68 21.94
N LEU A 179 -7.37 16.52 21.42
CA LEU A 179 -7.98 17.49 20.51
C LEU A 179 -8.72 18.57 21.30
N PHE A 180 -8.69 19.80 20.81
CA PHE A 180 -9.23 20.97 21.50
C PHE A 180 -10.20 21.78 20.64
N ARG A 181 -11.27 22.29 21.26
CA ARG A 181 -12.05 23.42 20.71
C ARG A 181 -11.36 24.77 20.98
N ARG A 182 -11.83 25.84 20.33
CA ARG A 182 -11.27 27.22 20.44
C ARG A 182 -11.21 27.82 21.86
N GLY A 183 -11.70 27.13 22.91
CA GLY A 183 -11.62 27.54 24.32
C GLY A 183 -10.64 26.74 25.20
N ARG A 184 -9.70 25.97 24.64
CA ARG A 184 -8.77 25.07 25.37
C ARG A 184 -9.47 23.95 26.19
N THR A 185 -10.71 23.63 25.86
CA THR A 185 -11.39 22.44 26.39
C THR A 185 -11.02 21.22 25.54
N PRO A 186 -10.44 20.15 26.11
CA PRO A 186 -10.24 18.88 25.42
C PRO A 186 -11.59 18.27 25.03
N VAL A 187 -11.70 17.76 23.81
CA VAL A 187 -12.91 17.10 23.29
C VAL A 187 -12.70 15.63 22.93
N ALA A 188 -11.45 15.23 22.73
CA ALA A 188 -11.07 13.83 22.55
C ALA A 188 -9.66 13.61 23.06
N GLU A 189 -9.39 12.42 23.58
CA GLU A 189 -8.06 11.99 24.03
C GLU A 189 -7.72 10.63 23.41
N PHE A 190 -6.49 10.49 22.92
CA PHE A 190 -5.99 9.27 22.29
C PHE A 190 -4.70 8.83 22.95
N SER A 191 -4.59 7.52 23.21
CA SER A 191 -3.39 6.93 23.81
C SER A 191 -2.24 6.70 22.80
N SER A 192 -2.45 7.03 21.52
CA SER A 192 -1.44 6.93 20.47
C SER A 192 -1.83 7.73 19.23
N ALA A 193 -0.83 8.18 18.45
CA ALA A 193 -1.06 8.88 17.19
C ALA A 193 -1.85 8.01 16.19
N ALA A 194 -1.56 6.71 16.12
CA ALA A 194 -2.30 5.76 15.30
C ALA A 194 -3.82 5.71 15.62
N LYS A 195 -4.24 5.94 16.87
CA LYS A 195 -5.67 6.03 17.21
C LYS A 195 -6.28 7.35 16.72
N LEU A 196 -5.57 8.48 16.88
CA LEU A 196 -5.97 9.77 16.33
C LEU A 196 -6.12 9.70 14.80
N TYR A 197 -5.15 9.12 14.09
CA TYR A 197 -5.17 9.00 12.62
C TYR A 197 -6.34 8.18 12.12
N ARG A 198 -6.60 7.03 12.76
CA ARG A 198 -7.76 6.18 12.45
C ARG A 198 -9.09 6.87 12.73
N HIS A 199 -9.18 7.58 13.86
CA HIS A 199 -10.37 8.34 14.20
C HIS A 199 -10.65 9.42 13.16
N TRP A 200 -9.64 10.22 12.82
CA TRP A 200 -9.77 11.26 11.80
C TRP A 200 -10.13 10.69 10.42
N LEU A 201 -9.49 9.57 10.02
CA LEU A 201 -9.84 8.91 8.77
C LEU A 201 -11.32 8.44 8.75
N SER A 202 -11.82 7.91 9.87
CA SER A 202 -13.26 7.59 10.00
C SER A 202 -14.14 8.83 9.89
N VAL A 203 -13.72 9.98 10.42
CA VAL A 203 -14.47 11.25 10.30
C VAL A 203 -14.56 11.70 8.86
N ILE A 204 -13.47 11.67 8.09
CA ILE A 204 -13.49 12.12 6.69
C ILE A 204 -14.19 11.14 5.74
N VAL A 205 -14.20 9.85 6.05
CA VAL A 205 -14.99 8.85 5.31
C VAL A 205 -16.49 9.01 5.63
N GLY A 206 -16.84 9.30 6.89
CA GLY A 206 -18.22 9.53 7.30
C GLY A 206 -19.12 8.31 7.02
N SER A 207 -20.32 8.53 6.50
CA SER A 207 -21.22 7.47 6.06
C SER A 207 -21.10 7.12 4.57
N SER A 208 -20.16 7.75 3.86
CA SER A 208 -20.03 7.61 2.41
C SER A 208 -19.26 6.36 2.05
N ASP A 209 -19.78 5.59 1.09
CA ASP A 209 -19.05 4.48 0.49
C ASP A 209 -17.82 5.01 -0.27
N THR A 210 -16.63 4.74 0.26
CA THR A 210 -15.37 5.36 -0.16
C THR A 210 -14.31 4.28 -0.37
N ASP A 211 -13.58 4.34 -1.47
CA ASP A 211 -12.37 3.53 -1.62
C ASP A 211 -11.19 4.24 -0.96
N VAL A 212 -10.48 3.53 -0.10
CA VAL A 212 -9.32 4.03 0.64
C VAL A 212 -8.11 3.24 0.20
N ILE A 213 -7.33 3.83 -0.71
CA ILE A 213 -6.18 3.19 -1.34
C ILE A 213 -4.92 3.66 -0.63
N VAL A 214 -4.26 2.76 0.10
CA VAL A 214 -3.11 3.07 0.95
C VAL A 214 -1.82 2.71 0.23
N ASP A 215 -1.00 3.71 -0.08
CA ASP A 215 0.29 3.54 -0.78
C ASP A 215 1.47 3.50 0.20
N SER A 216 1.43 4.32 1.23
CA SER A 216 2.53 4.43 2.19
C SER A 216 2.52 3.25 3.17
N LYS A 217 3.61 2.50 3.22
CA LYS A 217 3.86 1.47 4.24
C LYS A 217 3.78 2.01 5.69
N TYR A 218 4.07 3.30 5.90
CA TYR A 218 3.93 3.94 7.21
C TYR A 218 2.45 4.13 7.59
N SER A 219 1.62 4.52 6.63
CA SER A 219 0.17 4.64 6.85
C SER A 219 -0.47 3.26 7.01
N ALA A 220 -0.06 2.29 6.19
CA ALA A 220 -0.54 0.92 6.26
C ALA A 220 -0.26 0.25 7.62
N ALA A 221 0.86 0.56 8.27
CA ALA A 221 1.21 0.01 9.59
C ALA A 221 0.14 0.28 10.66
N PHE A 222 -0.50 1.45 10.64
CA PHE A 222 -1.60 1.75 11.57
C PHE A 222 -2.99 1.49 10.98
N LEU A 223 -3.15 1.51 9.66
CA LEU A 223 -4.44 1.25 8.99
C LEU A 223 -4.78 -0.23 8.84
N GLY A 224 -3.83 -1.15 9.00
CA GLY A 224 -4.12 -2.59 9.00
C GLY A 224 -5.24 -2.96 9.99
N SER A 225 -5.22 -2.35 11.18
CA SER A 225 -6.23 -2.56 12.24
C SER A 225 -7.42 -1.60 12.19
N TRP A 226 -7.50 -0.72 11.18
CA TRP A 226 -8.62 0.18 10.98
C TRP A 226 -9.68 -0.49 10.12
N ASN A 227 -10.94 -0.48 10.58
CA ASN A 227 -12.07 -0.97 9.82
C ASN A 227 -13.18 0.07 9.85
N HIS A 228 -13.86 0.24 8.73
CA HIS A 228 -14.97 1.17 8.61
C HIS A 228 -16.01 0.58 7.63
N PRO A 229 -17.31 0.59 7.95
CA PRO A 229 -18.34 -0.08 7.15
C PRO A 229 -18.41 0.49 5.72
N GLY A 230 -18.34 1.82 5.60
CA GLY A 230 -18.32 2.52 4.30
C GLY A 230 -16.95 2.60 3.62
N ALA A 231 -15.88 1.98 4.14
CA ALA A 231 -14.55 2.09 3.51
C ALA A 231 -14.08 0.78 2.89
N THR A 232 -13.87 0.76 1.57
CA THR A 232 -13.10 -0.30 0.89
C THR A 232 -11.62 -0.03 1.09
N LYS A 233 -10.95 -0.79 1.96
CA LYS A 233 -9.57 -0.57 2.39
C LYS A 233 -8.60 -1.43 1.58
N VAL A 234 -7.85 -0.78 0.70
CA VAL A 234 -6.90 -1.41 -0.23
C VAL A 234 -5.47 -1.02 0.16
N PHE A 235 -4.54 -1.98 0.19
CA PHE A 235 -3.11 -1.68 0.26
C PHE A 235 -2.44 -1.92 -1.09
N ASN A 236 -1.72 -0.91 -1.58
CA ASN A 236 -0.99 -0.97 -2.84
C ASN A 236 0.52 -1.10 -2.57
N PHE A 237 1.12 -2.21 -2.98
CA PHE A 237 2.56 -2.44 -2.83
C PHE A 237 3.37 -1.61 -3.83
N HIS A 238 4.44 -0.95 -3.36
CA HIS A 238 5.37 -0.17 -4.21
C HIS A 238 6.80 -0.72 -4.24
N SER A 239 7.06 -1.76 -3.44
CA SER A 239 8.40 -2.33 -3.30
C SER A 239 8.32 -3.79 -2.89
N THR A 240 9.44 -4.50 -3.02
CA THR A 240 9.55 -5.89 -2.60
C THR A 240 9.20 -6.07 -1.11
N HIS A 241 8.50 -7.16 -0.82
CA HIS A 241 8.01 -7.44 0.52
C HIS A 241 9.05 -8.14 1.41
N VAL A 242 10.16 -8.60 0.84
CA VAL A 242 11.30 -9.21 1.54
C VAL A 242 12.45 -8.23 1.72
N ARG A 243 13.46 -8.60 2.51
CA ARG A 243 14.72 -7.83 2.62
C ARG A 243 15.47 -7.85 1.28
N ALA A 244 16.16 -6.74 0.99
CA ALA A 244 16.92 -6.60 -0.25
C ALA A 244 17.92 -7.74 -0.44
N GLY A 245 18.00 -8.26 -1.67
CA GLY A 245 18.90 -9.36 -2.05
C GLY A 245 18.49 -10.75 -1.55
N GLN A 246 17.32 -10.89 -0.92
CA GLN A 246 16.80 -12.20 -0.51
C GLN A 246 15.75 -12.70 -1.50
N ASP A 247 15.63 -14.04 -1.57
CA ASP A 247 14.62 -14.72 -2.37
C ASP A 247 13.20 -14.27 -2.00
N SER A 248 12.36 -14.04 -3.00
CA SER A 248 11.01 -13.51 -2.81
C SER A 248 10.07 -14.50 -2.10
N HIS A 249 10.30 -15.80 -2.27
CA HIS A 249 9.46 -16.85 -1.70
C HIS A 249 9.84 -17.22 -0.26
N THR A 250 11.13 -17.21 0.07
CA THR A 250 11.66 -17.71 1.34
C THR A 250 12.30 -16.62 2.21
N GLY A 251 12.63 -15.47 1.63
CA GLY A 251 13.34 -14.38 2.29
C GLY A 251 12.60 -13.82 3.52
N THR A 252 13.34 -13.18 4.40
CA THR A 252 12.77 -12.51 5.58
C THR A 252 11.94 -11.31 5.13
N LEU A 253 10.71 -11.19 5.64
CA LEU A 253 9.89 -10.01 5.39
C LEU A 253 10.59 -8.72 5.83
N SER A 254 10.46 -7.67 5.03
CA SER A 254 10.91 -6.34 5.43
C SER A 254 10.15 -5.91 6.70
N ARG A 255 10.79 -5.14 7.60
CA ARG A 255 10.14 -4.68 8.83
C ARG A 255 8.83 -3.94 8.54
N ALA A 256 8.81 -3.14 7.48
CA ALA A 256 7.66 -2.33 7.12
C ALA A 256 6.51 -3.15 6.51
N HIS A 257 6.80 -4.24 5.81
CA HIS A 257 5.77 -5.10 5.22
C HIS A 257 5.31 -6.21 6.16
N LYS A 258 6.14 -6.61 7.14
CA LYS A 258 5.78 -7.67 8.08
C LYS A 258 4.44 -7.43 8.76
N GLU A 259 4.25 -6.26 9.36
CA GLU A 259 3.01 -5.93 10.08
C GLU A 259 1.79 -5.90 9.15
N ILE A 260 1.98 -5.46 7.91
CA ILE A 260 0.93 -5.38 6.88
C ILE A 260 0.51 -6.79 6.45
N ILE A 261 1.48 -7.67 6.19
CA ILE A 261 1.27 -9.04 5.71
C ILE A 261 0.77 -9.96 6.83
N ASP A 262 1.23 -9.76 8.06
CA ASP A 262 0.69 -10.45 9.23
C ASP A 262 -0.80 -10.13 9.40
N GLN A 263 -1.23 -8.92 8.99
CA GLN A 263 -2.62 -8.46 8.97
C GLN A 263 -3.30 -8.62 7.59
N ARG A 264 -2.76 -9.41 6.66
CA ARG A 264 -3.27 -9.51 5.27
C ARG A 264 -4.78 -9.79 5.15
N THR A 265 -5.37 -10.49 6.12
CA THR A 265 -6.81 -10.82 6.13
C THR A 265 -7.71 -9.67 6.59
N SER A 266 -7.14 -8.58 7.14
CA SER A 266 -7.90 -7.38 7.47
C SER A 266 -7.97 -6.37 6.33
N TRP A 267 -7.29 -6.63 5.22
CA TRP A 267 -7.35 -5.80 4.01
C TRP A 267 -8.37 -6.36 3.04
N ASP A 268 -9.20 -5.47 2.47
CA ASP A 268 -10.18 -5.88 1.46
C ASP A 268 -9.50 -6.21 0.12
N ALA A 269 -8.35 -5.58 -0.13
CA ALA A 269 -7.48 -5.94 -1.24
C ALA A 269 -6.00 -5.63 -0.96
N LEU A 270 -5.15 -6.49 -1.52
CA LEU A 270 -3.73 -6.29 -1.70
C LEU A 270 -3.43 -6.18 -3.19
N VAL A 271 -2.97 -5.00 -3.61
CA VAL A 271 -2.62 -4.72 -5.00
C VAL A 271 -1.12 -4.80 -5.17
N PHE A 272 -0.68 -5.56 -6.18
CA PHE A 272 0.71 -5.71 -6.58
C PHE A 272 0.91 -5.06 -7.95
N LEU A 273 2.12 -4.54 -8.19
CA LEU A 273 2.44 -3.91 -9.47
C LEU A 273 2.74 -4.94 -10.58
N THR A 274 3.09 -6.17 -10.18
CA THR A 274 3.55 -7.22 -11.09
C THR A 274 2.91 -8.57 -10.76
N GLU A 275 2.74 -9.40 -11.79
CA GLU A 275 2.25 -10.77 -11.62
C GLU A 275 3.28 -11.64 -10.91
N SER A 276 4.58 -11.43 -11.19
CA SER A 276 5.67 -12.12 -10.49
C SER A 276 5.60 -11.91 -8.97
N GLN A 277 5.35 -10.67 -8.51
CA GLN A 277 5.25 -10.35 -7.08
C GLN A 277 3.98 -10.94 -6.47
N ARG A 278 2.82 -10.81 -7.13
CA ARG A 278 1.57 -11.43 -6.66
C ARG A 278 1.73 -12.94 -6.54
N SER A 279 2.25 -13.59 -7.57
CA SER A 279 2.47 -15.03 -7.60
C SER A 279 3.43 -15.49 -6.49
N ALA A 280 4.52 -14.77 -6.24
CA ALA A 280 5.43 -15.06 -5.12
C ALA A 280 4.73 -14.93 -3.76
N PHE A 281 3.91 -13.88 -3.59
CA PHE A 281 3.11 -13.65 -2.39
C PHE A 281 2.07 -14.76 -2.17
N VAL A 282 1.27 -15.07 -3.18
CA VAL A 282 0.21 -16.11 -3.12
C VAL A 282 0.81 -17.48 -2.83
N ARG A 283 1.92 -17.84 -3.48
CA ARG A 283 2.63 -19.10 -3.20
C ARG A 283 3.05 -19.21 -1.73
N ARG A 284 3.37 -18.10 -1.08
CA ARG A 284 3.88 -18.07 0.30
C ARG A 284 2.76 -17.97 1.34
N PHE A 285 1.70 -17.23 1.04
CA PHE A 285 0.69 -16.84 2.03
C PHE A 285 -0.73 -17.32 1.72
N GLY A 286 -0.93 -17.94 0.56
CA GLY A 286 -2.23 -18.28 0.00
C GLY A 286 -2.88 -17.09 -0.71
N ASP A 287 -3.89 -17.37 -1.52
CA ASP A 287 -4.82 -16.37 -2.06
C ASP A 287 -6.12 -16.43 -1.25
N GLN A 288 -6.71 -15.27 -0.98
CA GLN A 288 -8.01 -15.15 -0.31
C GLN A 288 -9.05 -14.52 -1.26
N GLY A 289 -8.77 -14.49 -2.56
CA GLY A 289 -9.59 -13.80 -3.55
C GLY A 289 -9.48 -12.27 -3.46
N ASN A 290 -8.49 -11.76 -2.72
CA ASN A 290 -8.28 -10.34 -2.45
C ASN A 290 -6.94 -9.82 -2.97
N THR A 291 -6.28 -10.54 -3.88
CA THR A 291 -4.99 -10.15 -4.46
C THR A 291 -5.15 -9.77 -5.93
N PHE A 292 -4.67 -8.59 -6.31
CA PHE A 292 -4.84 -8.04 -7.67
C PHE A 292 -3.52 -7.53 -8.24
N VAL A 293 -3.40 -7.51 -9.58
CA VAL A 293 -2.24 -6.94 -10.28
C VAL A 293 -2.65 -5.71 -11.06
N ILE A 294 -2.13 -4.56 -10.64
CA ILE A 294 -2.37 -3.28 -11.29
C ILE A 294 -1.02 -2.58 -11.40
N GLY A 295 -0.47 -2.60 -12.61
CA GLY A 295 0.77 -1.89 -12.92
C GLY A 295 0.60 -0.37 -12.85
N ASN A 296 1.70 0.33 -12.64
CA ASN A 296 1.75 1.78 -12.78
C ASN A 296 1.64 2.18 -14.25
N PRO A 297 1.02 3.34 -14.53
CA PRO A 297 0.89 3.82 -15.89
C PRO A 297 2.16 4.58 -16.35
N ALA A 298 2.57 4.36 -17.59
CA ALA A 298 3.58 5.16 -18.27
C ALA A 298 3.01 5.73 -19.57
N GLU A 299 3.10 7.04 -19.71
CA GLU A 299 2.65 7.76 -20.90
C GLU A 299 3.85 8.08 -21.79
N GLY A 300 3.61 8.10 -23.08
CA GLY A 300 4.58 8.44 -24.11
C GLY A 300 3.94 9.31 -25.19
N PRO A 301 4.70 9.70 -26.22
CA PRO A 301 4.12 10.32 -27.41
C PRO A 301 3.08 9.40 -28.06
N PRO A 302 2.08 9.95 -28.77
CA PRO A 302 0.98 9.17 -29.36
C PRO A 302 1.41 8.29 -30.56
N GLU A 303 2.59 8.56 -31.11
CA GLU A 303 3.16 7.82 -32.23
C GLU A 303 4.62 7.51 -31.93
N LEU A 304 5.11 6.41 -32.52
CA LEU A 304 6.50 5.99 -32.39
C LEU A 304 7.44 7.15 -32.79
N PRO A 305 8.37 7.57 -31.93
CA PRO A 305 9.27 8.67 -32.23
C PRO A 305 10.11 8.43 -33.48
N ASN A 306 10.30 9.48 -34.27
CA ASN A 306 11.13 9.41 -35.49
C ASN A 306 12.56 8.98 -35.15
N ARG A 307 12.94 7.78 -35.63
CA ARG A 307 14.26 7.17 -35.42
C ARG A 307 15.43 8.08 -35.80
N ASN A 308 15.28 8.90 -36.85
CA ASN A 308 16.34 9.81 -37.33
C ASN A 308 16.67 10.95 -36.35
N LYS A 309 15.81 11.21 -35.36
CA LYS A 309 16.07 12.21 -34.32
C LYS A 309 16.78 11.63 -33.10
N ARG A 310 16.97 10.31 -33.06
CA ARG A 310 17.59 9.61 -31.94
C ARG A 310 19.09 9.51 -32.15
N ASP A 311 19.86 9.71 -31.08
CA ASP A 311 21.29 9.44 -31.08
C ASP A 311 21.52 7.95 -30.80
N LEU A 312 21.95 7.22 -31.82
CA LEU A 312 22.13 5.77 -31.76
C LEU A 312 23.28 5.34 -30.85
N THR A 313 24.18 6.28 -30.50
CA THR A 313 25.34 6.07 -29.63
C THR A 313 25.02 6.34 -28.16
N LYS A 314 23.85 6.92 -27.88
CA LYS A 314 23.49 7.40 -26.54
C LYS A 314 22.82 6.32 -25.71
N VAL A 315 23.36 6.10 -24.52
CA VAL A 315 22.77 5.32 -23.43
C VAL A 315 22.29 6.30 -22.35
N VAL A 316 21.21 5.95 -21.66
CA VAL A 316 20.70 6.71 -20.53
C VAL A 316 20.47 5.81 -19.33
N PHE A 317 20.76 6.33 -18.15
CA PHE A 317 20.34 5.77 -16.87
C PHE A 317 19.41 6.77 -16.18
N VAL A 318 18.28 6.29 -15.65
CA VAL A 318 17.34 7.12 -14.90
C VAL A 318 17.06 6.49 -13.54
N GLY A 319 17.46 7.18 -12.46
CA GLY A 319 17.18 6.70 -11.11
C GLY A 319 17.98 7.40 -10.02
N ARG A 320 17.62 7.14 -8.77
CA ARG A 320 18.39 7.63 -7.61
C ARG A 320 19.76 6.97 -7.53
N LEU A 321 20.80 7.73 -7.24
CA LEU A 321 22.18 7.23 -7.11
C LEU A 321 22.41 6.59 -5.73
N THR A 322 21.76 5.44 -5.54
CA THR A 322 21.80 4.63 -4.31
C THR A 322 22.45 3.29 -4.59
N LEU A 323 23.01 2.64 -3.56
CA LEU A 323 23.69 1.34 -3.70
C LEU A 323 22.86 0.28 -4.44
N GLY A 324 21.54 0.25 -4.19
CA GLY A 324 20.66 -0.74 -4.81
C GLY A 324 20.52 -0.62 -6.33
N LYS A 325 20.90 0.53 -6.93
CA LYS A 325 20.82 0.76 -8.38
C LYS A 325 22.06 0.28 -9.15
N ASN A 326 23.15 -0.05 -8.45
CA ASN A 326 24.43 -0.48 -9.01
C ASN A 326 24.88 0.38 -10.21
N VAL A 327 24.86 1.71 -10.06
CA VAL A 327 25.29 2.63 -11.14
C VAL A 327 26.79 2.47 -11.42
N ASP A 328 27.56 2.00 -10.45
CA ASP A 328 28.94 1.57 -10.61
C ASP A 328 29.09 0.52 -11.72
N GLN A 329 28.18 -0.45 -11.78
CA GLN A 329 28.19 -1.48 -12.82
C GLN A 329 27.75 -0.94 -14.18
N VAL A 330 26.86 0.06 -14.21
CA VAL A 330 26.52 0.78 -15.44
C VAL A 330 27.77 1.44 -16.02
N ILE A 331 28.59 2.09 -15.19
CA ILE A 331 29.85 2.73 -15.60
C ILE A 331 30.88 1.69 -16.05
N GLU A 332 31.01 0.55 -15.35
CA GLU A 332 31.91 -0.55 -15.79
C GLU A 332 31.49 -1.13 -17.14
N ILE A 333 30.19 -1.27 -17.40
CA ILE A 333 29.68 -1.67 -18.72
C ILE A 333 30.10 -0.66 -19.78
N MET A 334 30.02 0.65 -19.50
CA MET A 334 30.48 1.68 -20.44
C MET A 334 31.97 1.56 -20.77
N ASP A 335 32.83 1.27 -19.79
CA ASP A 335 34.26 1.01 -20.00
C ASP A 335 34.51 -0.24 -20.87
N ILE A 336 33.75 -1.31 -20.66
CA ILE A 336 33.85 -2.51 -21.52
C ILE A 336 33.48 -2.17 -22.98
N VAL A 337 32.42 -1.39 -23.19
CA VAL A 337 31.96 -1.01 -24.53
C VAL A 337 32.92 -0.02 -25.19
N SER A 338 33.41 0.99 -24.47
CA SER A 338 34.32 2.01 -25.02
C SER A 338 35.63 1.41 -25.55
N ARG A 339 36.15 0.36 -24.90
CA ARG A 339 37.33 -0.40 -25.35
C ARG A 339 37.18 -1.10 -26.69
N THR A 340 35.94 -1.26 -27.19
CA THR A 340 35.70 -1.78 -28.55
C THR A 340 35.96 -0.74 -29.65
N GLY A 341 36.10 0.53 -29.29
CA GLY A 341 36.24 1.65 -30.23
C GLY A 341 34.92 2.12 -30.84
N GLN A 342 33.77 1.54 -30.45
CA GLN A 342 32.46 2.05 -30.84
C GLN A 342 32.15 3.37 -30.10
N PRO A 343 31.69 4.42 -30.79
CA PRO A 343 31.24 5.65 -30.13
C PRO A 343 30.07 5.37 -29.18
N ILE A 344 30.18 5.84 -27.95
CA ILE A 344 29.14 5.67 -26.94
C ILE A 344 29.16 6.83 -25.94
N THR A 345 27.98 7.28 -25.52
CA THR A 345 27.83 8.24 -24.41
C THR A 345 26.79 7.74 -23.41
N LEU A 346 26.93 8.13 -22.14
CA LEU A 346 26.00 7.82 -21.07
C LEU A 346 25.53 9.10 -20.38
N ASP A 347 24.22 9.33 -20.41
CA ASP A 347 23.58 10.35 -19.58
C ASP A 347 23.03 9.69 -18.29
N ILE A 348 23.57 10.07 -17.13
CA ILE A 348 23.11 9.65 -15.80
C ILE A 348 22.17 10.72 -15.23
N ILE A 349 20.88 10.37 -15.14
CA ILE A 349 19.82 11.25 -14.65
C ILE A 349 19.38 10.79 -13.26
N GLY A 350 19.44 11.73 -12.31
CA GLY A 350 19.11 11.56 -10.90
C GLY A 350 20.25 11.97 -9.98
N ASP A 351 19.97 11.92 -8.68
CA ASP A 351 20.94 12.25 -7.63
C ASP A 351 20.85 11.23 -6.48
N GLY A 352 21.82 11.25 -5.57
CA GLY A 352 21.86 10.36 -4.41
C GLY A 352 23.23 10.29 -3.75
N GLU A 353 23.29 9.59 -2.63
CA GLU A 353 24.48 9.50 -1.78
C GLU A 353 25.72 8.92 -2.46
N GLN A 354 25.55 8.18 -3.58
CA GLN A 354 26.66 7.59 -4.33
C GLN A 354 27.30 8.55 -5.35
N ARG A 355 26.72 9.73 -5.61
CA ARG A 355 27.16 10.62 -6.71
C ARG A 355 28.66 10.86 -6.72
N GLY A 356 29.23 11.29 -5.59
CA GLY A 356 30.66 11.60 -5.50
C GLY A 356 31.57 10.39 -5.74
N ALA A 357 31.16 9.19 -5.31
CA ALA A 357 31.92 7.97 -5.56
C ALA A 357 31.87 7.56 -7.04
N LEU A 358 30.71 7.71 -7.69
CA LEU A 358 30.51 7.41 -9.10
C LEU A 358 31.28 8.39 -10.01
N GLU A 359 31.28 9.69 -9.69
CA GLU A 359 32.08 10.69 -10.40
C GLU A 359 33.59 10.41 -10.29
N GLN A 360 34.05 9.86 -9.16
CA GLN A 360 35.45 9.43 -9.01
C GLN A 360 35.75 8.18 -9.86
N GLN A 361 34.85 7.19 -9.87
CA GLN A 361 35.00 6.00 -10.70
C GLN A 361 35.10 6.33 -12.19
N VAL A 362 34.31 7.29 -12.69
CA VAL A 362 34.40 7.76 -14.08
C VAL A 362 35.80 8.31 -14.39
N LYS A 363 36.39 9.09 -13.46
CA LYS A 363 37.75 9.62 -13.63
C LYS A 363 38.81 8.51 -13.59
N ASP A 364 38.66 7.56 -12.68
CA ASP A 364 39.61 6.45 -12.53
C ASP A 364 39.62 5.55 -13.78
N LEU A 365 38.50 5.46 -14.49
CA LEU A 365 38.35 4.72 -15.75
C LEU A 365 38.64 5.56 -17.00
N GLY A 366 38.88 6.87 -16.86
CA GLY A 366 39.14 7.77 -18.00
C GLY A 366 37.92 8.00 -18.91
N LEU A 367 36.71 7.96 -18.35
CA LEU A 367 35.43 8.07 -19.06
C LEU A 367 34.79 9.47 -18.98
N GLU A 368 35.55 10.51 -18.61
CA GLU A 368 35.01 11.85 -18.36
C GLU A 368 34.39 12.51 -19.60
N ASN A 369 34.73 12.05 -20.81
CA ASN A 369 34.16 12.58 -22.05
C ASN A 369 32.91 11.81 -22.50
N GLU A 370 32.69 10.62 -21.95
CA GLU A 370 31.64 9.68 -22.34
C GLU A 370 30.49 9.68 -21.33
N VAL A 371 30.72 10.02 -20.05
CA VAL A 371 29.72 9.92 -18.98
C VAL A 371 29.34 11.31 -18.43
N ASN A 372 28.05 11.66 -18.53
CA ASN A 372 27.49 12.92 -18.07
C ASN A 372 26.58 12.72 -16.85
N PHE A 373 26.87 13.42 -15.74
CA PHE A 373 25.97 13.47 -14.57
C PHE A 373 25.05 14.69 -14.65
N LEU A 374 23.78 14.47 -14.99
CA LEU A 374 22.81 15.55 -15.22
C LEU A 374 22.07 15.99 -13.95
N GLY A 375 22.15 15.22 -12.86
CA GLY A 375 21.36 15.47 -11.66
C GLY A 375 19.85 15.29 -11.92
N HIS A 376 19.03 16.01 -11.17
CA HIS A 376 17.59 16.06 -11.42
C HIS A 376 17.27 16.93 -12.64
N VAL A 377 16.60 16.34 -13.63
CA VAL A 377 16.10 17.06 -14.81
C VAL A 377 14.58 17.19 -14.74
N ALA A 378 14.03 18.26 -15.33
CA ALA A 378 12.58 18.47 -15.38
C ALA A 378 11.89 17.54 -16.38
N SER A 379 12.56 17.20 -17.49
CA SER A 379 11.99 16.50 -18.63
C SER A 379 12.80 15.23 -18.96
N VAL A 380 12.55 14.16 -18.20
CA VAL A 380 13.17 12.84 -18.45
C VAL A 380 12.75 12.28 -19.81
N ASP A 381 11.52 12.55 -20.23
CA ASP A 381 10.94 12.21 -21.53
C ASP A 381 11.84 12.64 -22.69
N GLN A 382 12.38 13.86 -22.66
CA GLN A 382 13.26 14.37 -23.73
C GLN A 382 14.56 13.55 -23.85
N HIS A 383 15.12 13.10 -22.72
CA HIS A 383 16.30 12.26 -22.73
C HIS A 383 16.00 10.84 -23.22
N LEU A 384 14.84 10.28 -22.84
CA LEU A 384 14.41 8.98 -23.33
C LEU A 384 14.06 9.00 -24.84
N LEU A 385 13.54 10.12 -25.36
CA LEU A 385 13.33 10.31 -26.79
C LEU A 385 14.64 10.35 -27.57
N ALA A 386 15.69 10.95 -26.98
CA ALA A 386 16.99 11.13 -27.63
C ALA A 386 17.90 9.91 -27.51
N ALA A 387 17.81 9.10 -26.46
CA ALA A 387 18.72 7.99 -26.17
C ALA A 387 18.33 6.69 -26.88
N ASN A 388 19.29 5.91 -27.38
CA ASN A 388 19.05 4.60 -27.98
C ASN A 388 18.63 3.54 -26.94
N ILE A 389 19.35 3.51 -25.83
CA ILE A 389 19.29 2.44 -24.85
C ILE A 389 19.08 3.02 -23.45
N LEU A 390 18.14 2.45 -22.69
CA LEU A 390 18.10 2.60 -21.24
C LEU A 390 18.88 1.42 -20.64
N LEU A 391 19.88 1.69 -19.81
CA LEU A 391 20.65 0.65 -19.12
C LEU A 391 20.40 0.68 -17.61
N LEU A 392 19.90 -0.42 -17.05
CA LEU A 392 19.62 -0.54 -15.61
C LEU A 392 20.26 -1.79 -14.98
N CYS A 393 21.11 -1.57 -14.00
CA CYS A 393 21.76 -2.63 -13.23
C CYS A 393 21.16 -2.83 -11.84
N SER A 394 19.91 -2.43 -11.61
CA SER A 394 19.25 -2.52 -10.30
C SER A 394 19.34 -3.92 -9.69
N SER A 395 19.56 -3.98 -8.38
CA SER A 395 19.56 -5.22 -7.60
C SER A 395 18.16 -5.70 -7.18
N PHE A 396 17.19 -4.80 -7.19
CA PHE A 396 15.79 -5.08 -6.93
C PHE A 396 14.94 -3.96 -7.52
N GLU A 397 13.71 -4.28 -7.89
CA GLU A 397 12.70 -3.34 -8.36
C GLU A 397 11.31 -3.74 -7.82
N GLY A 398 10.33 -2.83 -7.96
CA GLY A 398 8.91 -3.17 -7.79
C GLY A 398 8.29 -3.53 -9.13
N GLN A 399 8.27 -2.54 -10.04
CA GLN A 399 7.89 -2.70 -11.45
C GLN A 399 8.90 -2.06 -12.41
N SER A 400 9.67 -1.08 -11.93
CA SER A 400 10.56 -0.18 -12.69
C SER A 400 9.82 0.79 -13.63
N LEU A 401 9.54 1.99 -13.11
CA LEU A 401 8.97 3.09 -13.91
C LEU A 401 9.90 3.49 -15.06
N ALA A 402 11.22 3.49 -14.84
CA ALA A 402 12.19 3.86 -15.88
C ALA A 402 12.11 2.94 -17.11
N ILE A 403 11.88 1.62 -16.92
CA ILE A 403 11.71 0.68 -18.04
C ILE A 403 10.42 1.01 -18.80
N LEU A 404 9.31 1.21 -18.09
CA LEU A 404 8.02 1.56 -18.70
C LEU A 404 8.11 2.86 -19.49
N GLU A 405 8.70 3.89 -18.90
CA GLU A 405 8.94 5.19 -19.54
C GLU A 405 9.85 5.04 -20.77
N ALA A 406 10.94 4.28 -20.68
CA ALA A 406 11.81 4.04 -21.84
C ALA A 406 11.06 3.35 -22.98
N GLN A 407 10.30 2.29 -22.68
CA GLN A 407 9.47 1.61 -23.67
C GLN A 407 8.46 2.57 -24.31
N ALA A 408 7.75 3.37 -23.51
CA ALA A 408 6.78 4.37 -23.99
C ALA A 408 7.42 5.44 -24.90
N HIS A 409 8.73 5.67 -24.81
CA HIS A 409 9.45 6.60 -25.66
C HIS A 409 10.27 5.90 -26.77
N GLY A 410 10.08 4.59 -26.98
CA GLY A 410 10.82 3.79 -27.95
C GLY A 410 12.32 3.65 -27.64
N CYS A 411 12.74 3.93 -26.41
CA CYS A 411 14.11 3.70 -25.92
C CYS A 411 14.24 2.24 -25.49
N VAL A 412 15.24 1.52 -25.99
CA VAL A 412 15.35 0.06 -25.77
C VAL A 412 15.88 -0.23 -24.37
N PRO A 413 15.11 -0.89 -23.48
CA PRO A 413 15.61 -1.20 -22.15
C PRO A 413 16.52 -2.44 -22.15
N VAL A 414 17.66 -2.33 -21.50
CA VAL A 414 18.57 -3.42 -21.13
C VAL A 414 18.68 -3.42 -19.62
N ALA A 415 18.25 -4.48 -18.97
CA ALA A 415 18.16 -4.55 -17.52
C ALA A 415 18.61 -5.90 -16.96
N TYR A 416 19.11 -5.90 -15.73
CA TYR A 416 19.26 -7.16 -15.00
C TYR A 416 17.90 -7.81 -14.72
N ASP A 417 17.87 -9.13 -14.83
CA ASP A 417 16.73 -9.99 -14.52
C ASP A 417 16.66 -10.23 -13.01
N VAL A 418 15.98 -9.31 -12.32
CA VAL A 418 15.79 -9.33 -10.87
C VAL A 418 14.31 -9.29 -10.49
N ASP A 419 13.99 -9.85 -9.34
CA ASP A 419 12.66 -9.70 -8.73
C ASP A 419 12.50 -8.25 -8.20
N PHE A 420 11.44 -7.52 -8.55
CA PHE A 420 10.39 -7.78 -9.55
C PHE A 420 10.35 -6.62 -10.55
N GLY A 421 9.68 -6.77 -11.68
CA GLY A 421 9.47 -5.66 -12.62
C GLY A 421 10.10 -5.88 -13.98
N PRO A 422 11.44 -5.98 -14.12
CA PRO A 422 12.08 -6.17 -15.41
C PRO A 422 11.45 -7.29 -16.23
N ARG A 423 11.24 -8.47 -15.64
CA ARG A 423 10.65 -9.64 -16.31
C ARG A 423 9.15 -9.50 -16.62
N ASP A 424 8.43 -8.67 -15.88
CA ASP A 424 7.00 -8.44 -16.12
C ASP A 424 6.75 -7.43 -17.25
N VAL A 425 7.75 -6.58 -17.50
CA VAL A 425 7.67 -5.48 -18.46
C VAL A 425 8.40 -5.80 -19.78
N ILE A 426 9.57 -6.44 -19.70
CA ILE A 426 10.42 -6.78 -20.86
C ILE A 426 10.19 -8.22 -21.31
N GLU A 427 9.82 -8.38 -22.58
CA GLU A 427 9.96 -9.64 -23.30
C GLU A 427 11.36 -9.73 -23.91
N HIS A 428 12.20 -10.62 -23.35
CA HIS A 428 13.62 -10.72 -23.70
C HIS A 428 13.84 -10.95 -25.21
N GLY A 429 14.64 -10.09 -25.83
CA GLY A 429 14.96 -10.12 -27.26
C GLY A 429 13.89 -9.54 -28.17
N VAL A 430 12.71 -9.17 -27.62
CA VAL A 430 11.57 -8.64 -28.39
C VAL A 430 11.33 -7.18 -28.06
N THR A 431 11.14 -6.83 -26.79
CA THR A 431 10.82 -5.46 -26.34
C THR A 431 11.95 -4.82 -25.52
N GLY A 432 13.11 -5.48 -25.49
CA GLY A 432 14.27 -5.15 -24.67
C GLY A 432 15.07 -6.40 -24.33
N TYR A 433 16.03 -6.28 -23.42
CA TYR A 433 16.86 -7.40 -22.98
C TYR A 433 16.91 -7.53 -21.46
N LEU A 434 16.66 -8.75 -21.01
CA LEU A 434 16.94 -9.23 -19.66
C LEU A 434 18.30 -9.91 -19.62
N VAL A 435 19.15 -9.50 -18.70
CA VAL A 435 20.51 -10.00 -18.52
C VAL A 435 20.61 -10.66 -17.13
N PRO A 436 21.31 -11.80 -16.97
CA PRO A 436 21.54 -12.37 -15.65
C PRO A 436 22.11 -11.36 -14.65
N TYR A 437 21.64 -11.40 -13.41
CA TYR A 437 22.06 -10.45 -12.39
C TYR A 437 23.58 -10.44 -12.19
N LYS A 438 24.19 -9.25 -12.25
CA LYS A 438 25.65 -8.98 -12.16
C LYS A 438 26.51 -9.51 -13.33
N ASP A 439 25.90 -9.95 -14.42
CA ASP A 439 26.65 -10.31 -15.63
C ASP A 439 26.89 -9.09 -16.52
N MET A 440 27.87 -8.27 -16.14
CA MET A 440 28.25 -7.05 -16.87
C MET A 440 28.76 -7.34 -18.28
N SER A 441 29.43 -8.48 -18.49
CA SER A 441 29.91 -8.88 -19.81
C SER A 441 28.75 -9.19 -20.76
N ALA A 442 27.72 -9.88 -20.28
CA ALA A 442 26.51 -10.11 -21.07
C ALA A 442 25.77 -8.80 -21.35
N ALA A 443 25.66 -7.89 -20.38
CA ALA A 443 25.06 -6.57 -20.59
C ALA A 443 25.82 -5.75 -21.65
N ALA A 444 27.15 -5.68 -21.54
CA ALA A 444 28.01 -5.00 -22.52
C ALA A 444 27.86 -5.61 -23.92
N GLY A 445 27.81 -6.95 -24.03
CA GLY A 445 27.60 -7.65 -25.30
C GLY A 445 26.27 -7.27 -25.97
N ILE A 446 25.20 -7.10 -25.20
CA ILE A 446 23.91 -6.62 -25.72
C ILE A 446 24.01 -5.16 -26.17
N VAL A 447 24.64 -4.29 -25.38
CA VAL A 447 24.84 -2.87 -25.74
C VAL A 447 25.62 -2.77 -27.05
N ILE A 448 26.77 -3.45 -27.18
CA ILE A 448 27.59 -3.50 -28.42
C ILE A 448 26.75 -3.94 -29.62
N ARG A 449 25.90 -4.95 -29.44
CA ARG A 449 25.04 -5.45 -30.52
C ARG A 449 24.00 -4.40 -30.94
N LEU A 450 23.37 -3.72 -29.99
CA LEU A 450 22.38 -2.67 -30.26
C LEU A 450 22.98 -1.41 -30.89
N LEU A 451 24.24 -1.09 -30.57
CA LEU A 451 24.99 -0.01 -31.20
C LEU A 451 25.42 -0.35 -32.64
N GLY A 452 25.74 -1.63 -32.90
CA GLY A 452 26.24 -2.10 -34.20
C GLY A 452 25.18 -2.51 -35.23
N ASP A 453 23.92 -2.72 -34.81
CA ASP A 453 22.84 -3.20 -35.68
C ASP A 453 21.58 -2.33 -35.52
N ASP A 454 21.47 -1.29 -36.35
CA ASP A 454 20.34 -0.37 -36.34
C ASP A 454 19.01 -1.04 -36.71
N ASN A 455 19.01 -2.06 -37.57
CA ASN A 455 17.79 -2.80 -37.91
C ASN A 455 17.26 -3.56 -36.69
N LEU A 456 18.14 -4.23 -35.95
CA LEU A 456 17.77 -4.89 -34.70
C LEU A 456 17.27 -3.88 -33.67
N SER A 457 18.00 -2.79 -33.47
CA SER A 457 17.65 -1.75 -32.51
C SER A 457 16.31 -1.09 -32.84
N SER A 458 16.05 -0.80 -34.12
CA SER A 458 14.78 -0.25 -34.60
C SER A 458 13.62 -1.23 -34.43
N ALA A 459 13.81 -2.51 -34.74
CA ALA A 459 12.78 -3.53 -34.55
C ALA A 459 12.38 -3.67 -33.08
N ILE A 460 13.35 -3.71 -32.17
CA ILE A 460 13.10 -3.79 -30.72
C ILE A 460 12.46 -2.50 -30.19
N SER A 461 12.93 -1.34 -30.66
CA SER A 461 12.35 -0.03 -30.30
C SER A 461 10.86 0.05 -30.64
N SER A 462 10.46 -0.41 -31.84
CA SER A 462 9.05 -0.47 -32.25
C SER A 462 8.24 -1.38 -31.33
N LYS A 463 8.76 -2.57 -31.00
CA LYS A 463 8.07 -3.52 -30.13
C LYS A 463 8.01 -3.08 -28.67
N ALA A 464 9.05 -2.39 -28.18
CA ALA A 464 9.05 -1.73 -26.89
C ALA A 464 7.92 -0.68 -26.80
N PHE A 465 7.79 0.16 -27.83
CA PHE A 465 6.73 1.16 -27.90
C PHE A 465 5.33 0.53 -27.94
N GLU A 466 5.09 -0.47 -28.80
CA GLU A 466 3.82 -1.22 -28.85
C GLU A 466 3.48 -1.86 -27.48
N ARG A 467 4.49 -2.39 -26.78
CA ARG A 467 4.32 -3.02 -25.47
C ARG A 467 3.89 -2.02 -24.39
N ALA A 468 4.34 -0.77 -24.46
CA ALA A 468 4.03 0.24 -23.47
C ALA A 468 2.52 0.57 -23.40
N GLU A 469 1.78 0.38 -24.50
CA GLU A 469 0.33 0.63 -24.56
C GLU A 469 -0.47 -0.16 -23.51
N ILE A 470 -0.01 -1.34 -23.10
CA ILE A 470 -0.71 -2.12 -22.06
C ILE A 470 -0.54 -1.54 -20.65
N PHE A 471 0.30 -0.51 -20.52
CA PHE A 471 0.59 0.23 -19.30
C PHE A 471 0.23 1.72 -19.44
N ASN A 472 -0.63 2.11 -20.39
CA ASN A 472 -1.15 3.48 -20.42
C ASN A 472 -2.17 3.73 -19.28
N GLU A 473 -2.54 4.98 -19.06
CA GLU A 473 -3.48 5.37 -18.01
C GLU A 473 -4.87 4.76 -18.19
N ASP A 474 -5.36 4.63 -19.42
CA ASP A 474 -6.69 4.07 -19.69
C ASP A 474 -6.78 2.60 -19.28
N SER A 475 -5.81 1.78 -19.72
CA SER A 475 -5.74 0.37 -19.35
C SER A 475 -5.55 0.20 -17.84
N THR A 476 -4.76 1.08 -17.20
CA THR A 476 -4.55 1.08 -15.75
C THR A 476 -5.83 1.43 -15.00
N PHE A 477 -6.57 2.46 -15.44
CA PHE A 477 -7.84 2.85 -14.84
C PHE A 477 -8.89 1.74 -14.95
N VAL A 478 -9.01 1.10 -16.11
CA VAL A 478 -9.93 -0.04 -16.30
C VAL A 478 -9.60 -1.17 -15.34
N ARG A 479 -8.32 -1.52 -15.14
CA ARG A 479 -7.89 -2.54 -14.16
C ARG A 479 -8.24 -2.15 -12.73
N TRP A 480 -8.08 -0.89 -12.35
CA TRP A 480 -8.52 -0.37 -11.04
C TRP A 480 -10.03 -0.53 -10.85
N GLN A 481 -10.82 -0.09 -11.83
CA GLN A 481 -12.28 -0.16 -11.75
C GLN A 481 -12.78 -1.61 -11.63
N GLN A 482 -12.24 -2.52 -12.44
CA GLN A 482 -12.54 -3.95 -12.37
C GLN A 482 -12.19 -4.52 -10.99
N SER A 483 -10.96 -4.28 -10.53
CA SER A 483 -10.50 -4.81 -9.24
C SER A 483 -11.33 -4.27 -8.08
N LEU A 484 -11.58 -2.96 -8.02
CA LEU A 484 -12.41 -2.35 -6.97
C LEU A 484 -13.85 -2.87 -7.00
N THR A 485 -14.41 -3.14 -8.18
CA THR A 485 -15.74 -3.76 -8.31
C THR A 485 -15.75 -5.15 -7.68
N THR A 486 -14.80 -6.01 -8.05
CA THR A 486 -14.66 -7.36 -7.46
C THR A 486 -14.46 -7.30 -5.95
N VAL A 487 -13.67 -6.35 -5.44
CA VAL A 487 -13.45 -6.19 -3.99
C VAL A 487 -14.74 -5.85 -3.26
N ARG A 488 -15.56 -4.96 -3.83
CA ARG A 488 -16.84 -4.56 -3.24
C ARG A 488 -17.83 -5.73 -3.24
N GLU A 489 -17.89 -6.50 -4.33
CA GLU A 489 -18.69 -7.73 -4.43
C GLU A 489 -18.25 -8.77 -3.39
N ASN A 490 -16.93 -8.98 -3.24
CA ASN A 490 -16.38 -9.87 -2.22
C ASN A 490 -16.72 -9.39 -0.81
N ARG A 491 -16.66 -8.09 -0.52
CA ARG A 491 -17.07 -7.53 0.78
C ARG A 491 -18.54 -7.79 1.08
N LEU A 492 -19.43 -7.60 0.10
CA LEU A 492 -20.86 -7.89 0.24
C LEU A 492 -21.08 -9.38 0.50
N THR A 493 -20.43 -10.24 -0.29
CA THR A 493 -20.47 -11.69 -0.13
C THR A 493 -20.01 -12.10 1.28
N LEU A 494 -18.85 -11.61 1.72
CA LEU A 494 -18.31 -11.90 3.06
C LEU A 494 -19.23 -11.37 4.17
N ALA A 495 -19.88 -10.23 4.00
CA ALA A 495 -20.84 -9.71 4.98
C ALA A 495 -22.07 -10.63 5.10
N VAL A 496 -22.60 -11.11 3.97
CA VAL A 496 -23.69 -12.10 3.94
C VAL A 496 -23.27 -13.40 4.61
N LEU A 497 -22.15 -13.99 4.20
CA LEU A 497 -21.66 -15.24 4.80
C LEU A 497 -21.38 -15.09 6.31
N SER A 498 -20.84 -13.95 6.74
CA SER A 498 -20.57 -13.67 8.16
C SER A 498 -21.84 -13.51 9.01
N SER A 499 -22.97 -13.20 8.37
CA SER A 499 -24.27 -13.08 9.05
C SER A 499 -24.91 -14.44 9.36
N ILE A 500 -24.46 -15.51 8.68
CA ILE A 500 -24.95 -16.87 8.86
C ILE A 500 -24.54 -17.38 10.25
N LYS A 501 -25.52 -17.85 11.01
CA LYS A 501 -25.33 -18.36 12.37
C LYS A 501 -25.67 -19.86 12.42
N PRO A 502 -24.71 -20.74 12.08
CA PRO A 502 -24.92 -22.16 12.20
C PRO A 502 -24.99 -22.58 13.67
N VAL A 503 -25.93 -23.46 13.98
CA VAL A 503 -26.17 -24.00 15.32
C VAL A 503 -26.21 -25.52 15.24
N LEU A 504 -25.54 -26.18 16.17
CA LEU A 504 -25.63 -27.62 16.35
C LEU A 504 -27.10 -28.03 16.56
N LYS A 505 -27.60 -28.95 15.75
CA LYS A 505 -28.94 -29.52 15.92
C LYS A 505 -28.91 -30.80 16.73
N SER A 506 -28.03 -31.72 16.34
CA SER A 506 -27.91 -33.05 16.93
C SER A 506 -26.47 -33.54 16.87
N LEU A 507 -26.14 -34.49 17.75
CA LEU A 507 -24.84 -35.15 17.80
C LEU A 507 -25.05 -36.61 18.16
N HIS A 508 -24.41 -37.50 17.40
CA HIS A 508 -24.52 -38.94 17.54
C HIS A 508 -23.16 -39.61 17.44
N PHE A 509 -22.87 -40.51 18.38
CA PHE A 509 -21.72 -41.40 18.26
C PHE A 509 -22.06 -42.54 17.30
N LEU A 510 -21.20 -42.72 16.30
CA LEU A 510 -21.31 -43.78 15.30
C LEU A 510 -20.39 -44.97 15.68
N PRO A 511 -20.53 -46.12 15.01
CA PRO A 511 -19.54 -47.19 15.06
C PRO A 511 -18.12 -46.69 14.78
N GLU A 512 -17.10 -47.41 15.23
CA GLU A 512 -15.67 -47.04 15.05
C GLU A 512 -15.22 -45.74 15.78
N ASN A 513 -16.01 -45.27 16.75
CA ASN A 513 -15.78 -44.04 17.53
C ASN A 513 -15.83 -42.75 16.70
N GLU A 514 -16.54 -42.75 15.58
CA GLU A 514 -16.80 -41.53 14.83
C GLU A 514 -17.92 -40.69 15.46
N LEU A 515 -17.93 -39.39 15.16
CA LEU A 515 -18.91 -38.44 15.67
C LEU A 515 -19.68 -37.81 14.51
N SER A 516 -20.98 -38.12 14.41
CA SER A 516 -21.89 -37.42 13.51
C SER A 516 -22.40 -36.16 14.19
N ILE A 517 -22.25 -35.01 13.54
CA ILE A 517 -22.88 -33.77 13.97
C ILE A 517 -23.79 -33.22 12.87
N GLU A 518 -24.98 -32.81 13.26
CA GLU A 518 -25.92 -32.11 12.38
C GLU A 518 -25.95 -30.64 12.76
N VAL A 519 -25.88 -29.77 11.77
CA VAL A 519 -25.81 -28.31 11.93
C VAL A 519 -26.93 -27.68 11.11
N HIS A 520 -27.68 -26.77 11.72
CA HIS A 520 -28.77 -26.01 11.08
C HIS A 520 -28.44 -24.51 11.05
N TRP A 521 -28.97 -23.79 10.07
CA TRP A 521 -28.92 -22.33 10.00
C TRP A 521 -30.25 -21.74 9.47
N PRO A 522 -30.55 -20.47 9.75
CA PRO A 522 -31.74 -19.81 9.18
C PRO A 522 -31.70 -19.86 7.66
N SER A 523 -32.76 -20.36 7.02
CA SER A 523 -32.75 -20.78 5.61
C SER A 523 -33.19 -19.74 4.59
N ASP A 524 -33.51 -18.52 5.00
CA ASP A 524 -34.16 -17.57 4.09
C ASP A 524 -33.13 -17.02 3.08
N ASP A 525 -33.17 -17.58 1.86
CA ASP A 525 -32.51 -17.12 0.63
C ASP A 525 -30.97 -17.03 0.62
N LEU A 526 -30.28 -17.80 1.47
CA LEU A 526 -28.82 -17.84 1.49
C LEU A 526 -28.26 -18.89 0.52
N GLU A 527 -27.63 -18.44 -0.57
CA GLU A 527 -26.84 -19.27 -1.47
C GLU A 527 -25.34 -19.12 -1.16
N PHE A 528 -24.67 -20.25 -0.95
CA PHE A 528 -23.21 -20.35 -0.85
C PHE A 528 -22.76 -21.67 -1.49
N ASP A 529 -21.57 -21.67 -2.09
CA ASP A 529 -21.08 -22.78 -2.91
C ASP A 529 -20.63 -24.00 -2.09
N GLY A 530 -20.27 -23.80 -0.82
CA GLY A 530 -19.80 -24.89 0.03
C GLY A 530 -19.75 -24.57 1.51
N MET A 531 -19.70 -25.64 2.30
CA MET A 531 -19.56 -25.60 3.75
C MET A 531 -18.54 -26.65 4.17
N GLU A 532 -17.71 -26.36 5.17
CA GLU A 532 -16.79 -27.32 5.77
C GLU A 532 -16.80 -27.19 7.30
N LEU A 533 -16.69 -28.30 8.01
CA LEU A 533 -16.46 -28.30 9.45
C LEU A 533 -14.97 -28.17 9.73
N MET A 534 -14.62 -27.18 10.54
CA MET A 534 -13.26 -26.87 10.96
C MET A 534 -13.07 -27.30 12.41
N VAL A 535 -12.14 -28.22 12.64
CA VAL A 535 -11.77 -28.71 13.98
C VAL A 535 -10.42 -28.09 14.36
N VAL A 536 -10.42 -27.26 15.41
CA VAL A 536 -9.26 -26.45 15.80
C VAL A 536 -8.87 -26.72 17.27
N PRO A 537 -7.61 -27.06 17.57
CA PRO A 537 -7.13 -27.15 18.95
C PRO A 537 -7.24 -25.80 19.66
N ARG A 538 -7.87 -25.77 20.84
CA ARG A 538 -8.10 -24.54 21.58
C ARG A 538 -6.77 -23.89 21.99
N GLY A 539 -6.64 -22.59 21.73
CA GLY A 539 -5.44 -21.80 22.09
C GLY A 539 -4.29 -21.86 21.07
N ILE A 540 -4.42 -22.60 19.96
CA ILE A 540 -3.43 -22.62 18.89
C ILE A 540 -3.96 -21.82 17.69
N THR A 541 -3.35 -20.65 17.43
CA THR A 541 -3.63 -19.80 16.26
C THR A 541 -2.74 -20.11 15.03
N ALA A 542 -1.93 -21.17 15.10
CA ALA A 542 -0.99 -21.51 14.04
C ALA A 542 -1.66 -22.32 12.90
N PRO A 543 -1.44 -21.95 11.62
CA PRO A 543 -1.83 -22.77 10.48
C PRO A 543 -0.99 -24.06 10.47
N GLY A 544 -1.64 -25.23 10.57
CA GLY A 544 -0.96 -26.54 10.51
C GLY A 544 -1.56 -27.66 11.38
N LYS A 545 -2.48 -27.35 12.31
CA LYS A 545 -3.20 -28.35 13.12
C LYS A 545 -4.73 -28.20 13.02
N VAL A 546 -5.22 -27.78 11.87
CA VAL A 546 -6.65 -27.59 11.65
C VAL A 546 -7.14 -28.68 10.71
N ALA A 547 -8.07 -29.51 11.18
CA ALA A 547 -8.71 -30.50 10.31
C ALA A 547 -9.95 -29.87 9.66
N THR A 548 -10.11 -30.12 8.37
CA THR A 548 -11.25 -29.66 7.57
C THR A 548 -12.02 -30.88 7.10
N ILE A 549 -13.31 -30.92 7.39
CA ILE A 549 -14.18 -32.06 7.10
C ILE A 549 -15.32 -31.58 6.19
N PRO A 550 -15.45 -32.12 4.96
CA PRO A 550 -16.57 -31.80 4.10
C PRO A 550 -17.87 -32.41 4.65
N PRO A 551 -19.05 -31.86 4.30
CA PRO A 551 -20.33 -32.40 4.71
C PRO A 551 -20.53 -33.78 4.05
N SER A 552 -20.98 -34.74 4.84
CA SER A 552 -21.52 -36.02 4.35
C SER A 552 -22.85 -35.82 3.63
N GLU A 553 -23.64 -34.84 4.09
CA GLU A 553 -24.87 -34.38 3.46
C GLU A 553 -24.97 -32.85 3.59
N LEU A 554 -25.35 -32.17 2.51
CA LEU A 554 -25.58 -30.72 2.49
C LEU A 554 -26.98 -30.44 1.91
N GLY A 555 -27.84 -29.87 2.74
CA GLY A 555 -29.17 -29.39 2.38
C GLY A 555 -29.24 -27.86 2.34
N LYS A 556 -30.45 -27.31 2.12
CA LYS A 556 -30.68 -25.86 2.04
C LYS A 556 -30.46 -25.13 3.38
N ASP A 557 -30.73 -25.80 4.49
CA ASP A 557 -30.78 -25.24 5.84
C ASP A 557 -30.08 -26.13 6.88
N ARG A 558 -29.47 -27.21 6.43
CA ARG A 558 -28.84 -28.23 7.27
C ARG A 558 -27.64 -28.87 6.59
N ALA A 559 -26.65 -29.26 7.39
CA ALA A 559 -25.51 -30.05 6.96
C ALA A 559 -25.16 -31.10 8.02
N THR A 560 -24.74 -32.27 7.56
CA THR A 560 -24.28 -33.37 8.43
C THR A 560 -22.80 -33.61 8.18
N PHE A 561 -22.01 -33.65 9.25
CA PHE A 561 -20.57 -33.93 9.20
C PHE A 561 -20.24 -35.16 10.03
N ILE A 562 -19.30 -35.96 9.53
CA ILE A 562 -18.76 -37.13 10.23
C ILE A 562 -17.31 -36.80 10.61
N ILE A 563 -17.04 -36.71 11.92
CA ILE A 563 -15.68 -36.52 12.44
C ILE A 563 -15.07 -37.91 12.68
N PRO A 564 -14.02 -38.28 11.92
CA PRO A 564 -13.31 -39.53 12.12
C PRO A 564 -12.60 -39.57 13.48
N ASP A 565 -12.50 -40.75 14.07
CA ASP A 565 -11.80 -40.97 15.34
C ASP A 565 -10.31 -40.57 15.26
N SER A 566 -9.69 -40.66 14.08
CA SER A 566 -8.30 -40.25 13.85
C SER A 566 -8.06 -38.75 14.12
N ILE A 567 -9.01 -37.88 13.78
CA ILE A 567 -8.92 -36.43 14.05
C ILE A 567 -9.08 -36.16 15.56
N ARG A 568 -9.94 -36.93 16.23
CA ARG A 568 -10.13 -36.86 17.69
C ARG A 568 -8.90 -37.33 18.47
N ARG A 569 -8.17 -38.34 17.96
CA ARG A 569 -6.92 -38.87 18.56
C ARG A 569 -5.67 -38.06 18.19
N ALA A 570 -5.68 -37.32 17.08
CA ALA A 570 -4.54 -36.51 16.63
C ALA A 570 -4.31 -35.25 17.49
N THR A 571 -5.28 -34.93 18.34
CA THR A 571 -5.22 -33.86 19.34
C THR A 571 -4.81 -34.48 20.68
N ASP A 572 -3.99 -33.77 21.46
CA ASP A 572 -3.58 -34.22 22.80
C ASP A 572 -4.83 -34.70 23.57
N GLU A 573 -4.84 -35.91 24.13
CA GLU A 573 -6.07 -36.65 24.51
C GLU A 573 -6.98 -35.89 25.51
N ASP A 574 -6.47 -34.82 26.14
CA ASP A 574 -7.18 -33.96 27.09
C ASP A 574 -7.42 -32.52 26.61
N ALA A 575 -6.92 -32.13 25.43
CA ALA A 575 -7.01 -30.76 24.93
C ALA A 575 -8.35 -30.50 24.22
N PRO A 576 -9.13 -29.49 24.65
CA PRO A 576 -10.43 -29.19 24.05
C PRO A 576 -10.30 -28.72 22.60
N LEU A 577 -11.26 -29.10 21.76
CA LEU A 577 -11.35 -28.72 20.35
C LEU A 577 -12.49 -27.74 20.13
N ASP A 578 -12.22 -26.66 19.42
CA ASP A 578 -13.22 -25.72 18.95
C ASP A 578 -13.71 -26.12 17.56
N LEU A 579 -15.04 -26.21 17.42
CA LEU A 579 -15.69 -26.48 16.15
C LEU A 579 -16.17 -25.18 15.51
N ASN A 580 -15.78 -24.93 14.27
CA ASN A 580 -16.23 -23.80 13.46
C ASN A 580 -16.75 -24.29 12.12
N ILE A 581 -17.56 -23.48 11.46
CA ILE A 581 -18.02 -23.74 10.09
C ILE A 581 -17.30 -22.78 9.16
N ARG A 582 -16.62 -23.31 8.15
CA ARG A 582 -16.15 -22.50 7.02
C ARG A 582 -17.22 -22.49 5.95
N LEU A 583 -17.62 -21.30 5.54
CA LEU A 583 -18.54 -21.04 4.44
C LEU A 583 -17.74 -20.57 3.23
N ILE A 584 -18.13 -21.04 2.03
CA ILE A 584 -17.42 -20.82 0.78
C ILE A 584 -18.41 -20.28 -0.25
N SER A 585 -18.05 -19.20 -0.95
CA SER A 585 -18.77 -18.66 -2.09
C SER A 585 -17.76 -18.07 -3.08
N GLY A 586 -17.57 -18.73 -4.21
CA GLY A 586 -16.54 -18.45 -5.19
C GLY A 586 -15.15 -18.53 -4.57
N VAL A 587 -14.44 -17.42 -4.62
CA VAL A 587 -13.12 -17.24 -3.98
C VAL A 587 -13.21 -16.74 -2.53
N SER A 588 -14.40 -16.33 -2.09
CA SER A 588 -14.63 -15.79 -0.75
C SER A 588 -14.87 -16.92 0.24
N THR A 589 -14.15 -16.90 1.37
CA THR A 589 -14.35 -17.85 2.46
C THR A 589 -14.41 -17.13 3.80
N VAL A 590 -15.28 -17.59 4.70
CA VAL A 590 -15.34 -17.08 6.08
C VAL A 590 -15.50 -18.22 7.06
N SER A 591 -14.80 -18.13 8.19
CA SER A 591 -15.01 -19.04 9.32
C SER A 591 -15.99 -18.41 10.28
N VAL A 592 -17.19 -18.99 10.40
CA VAL A 592 -18.19 -18.63 11.40
C VAL A 592 -18.19 -19.64 12.55
N ARG A 593 -18.55 -19.16 13.72
CA ARG A 593 -18.64 -19.97 14.92
C ARG A 593 -19.81 -20.94 14.84
N LEU A 594 -19.60 -22.20 15.22
CA LEU A 594 -20.69 -23.15 15.45
C LEU A 594 -21.28 -22.94 16.84
N GLY A 595 -22.55 -22.51 16.90
CA GLY A 595 -23.31 -22.40 18.15
C GLY A 595 -23.85 -23.76 18.62
N ALA A 596 -24.39 -23.83 19.84
CA ALA A 596 -25.08 -25.02 20.35
C ALA A 596 -26.33 -24.66 21.18
N PRO A 597 -27.37 -25.52 21.19
CA PRO A 597 -28.62 -25.27 21.87
C PRO A 597 -28.47 -25.53 23.38
N ASN A 598 -28.81 -24.51 24.18
CA ASN A 598 -28.79 -24.45 25.66
C ASN A 598 -27.43 -24.53 26.39
N ARG A 599 -27.29 -23.69 27.44
CA ARG A 599 -26.12 -23.57 28.34
C ARG A 599 -25.94 -24.72 29.34
N GLN A 600 -26.67 -25.82 29.22
CA GLN A 600 -26.61 -26.87 30.24
C GLN A 600 -25.38 -27.77 30.05
N SER A 601 -24.67 -27.95 31.15
CA SER A 601 -23.43 -28.70 31.28
C SER A 601 -23.60 -30.19 30.95
N MET A 602 -23.28 -30.58 29.73
CA MET A 602 -22.84 -31.94 29.39
C MET A 602 -21.73 -31.86 28.34
N THR A 603 -20.98 -32.93 28.15
CA THR A 603 -20.03 -33.12 27.04
C THR A 603 -20.86 -33.36 25.78
N PRO A 604 -20.94 -32.46 24.78
CA PRO A 604 -20.14 -31.26 24.45
C PRO A 604 -20.59 -29.93 25.12
N TYR A 605 -19.65 -29.05 25.45
CA TYR A 605 -19.90 -27.87 26.30
C TYR A 605 -19.58 -26.53 25.61
N LEU A 606 -20.14 -25.43 26.14
CA LEU A 606 -19.88 -24.07 25.65
C LEU A 606 -18.69 -23.41 26.36
N THR A 607 -17.83 -22.71 25.60
CA THR A 607 -16.84 -21.80 26.21
C THR A 607 -17.51 -20.54 26.79
N VAL A 608 -16.81 -19.79 27.65
CA VAL A 608 -17.29 -18.48 28.17
C VAL A 608 -17.65 -17.48 27.07
N TYR A 609 -17.11 -17.68 25.87
CA TYR A 609 -17.44 -16.87 24.71
C TYR A 609 -18.68 -17.39 23.95
N GLY A 610 -19.09 -18.66 24.13
CA GLY A 610 -20.20 -19.32 23.44
C GLY A 610 -19.84 -20.31 22.31
N ASN A 611 -18.58 -20.80 22.22
CA ASN A 611 -18.12 -21.74 21.16
C ASN A 611 -18.54 -23.12 21.59
N LEU A 612 -19.02 -23.94 20.65
CA LEU A 612 -19.11 -25.38 20.88
C LEU A 612 -17.70 -25.98 20.96
N SER A 613 -17.39 -26.61 22.09
CA SER A 613 -16.16 -27.37 22.28
C SER A 613 -16.45 -28.83 22.65
N ILE A 614 -15.61 -29.73 22.17
CA ILE A 614 -15.63 -31.16 22.50
C ILE A 614 -14.37 -31.53 23.27
N LYS A 615 -14.51 -32.42 24.26
CA LYS A 615 -13.43 -33.06 25.00
C LYS A 615 -13.51 -34.56 24.74
#